data_AF-A0A1H9N246-F1
#
_entry.id   AF-A0A1H9N246-F1
#
_cell.length_a   1.000
_cell.length_b   1.000
_cell.length_c   1.000
_cell.angle_alpha   90.00
_cell.angle_beta   90.00
_cell.angle_gamma   90.00
#
_symmetry.space_group_name_H-M   'P 1'
#
loop_
_entity.id
_entity.type
_entity.pdbx_description
1 polymer ?
#
loop_
_entity_poly.entity_id
_entity_poly.type
_entity_poly.pdbx_seq_one_letter_code
_entity_poly.pdbx_strand_id
1 'polypeptide(L)'
;MVAVRHLSLVPSEPIQEYSERKVADTDDGFIMLAMTLYEELIGANLTRNQAKVAHAVCRKTYGFKKKMDRIADSQLAEICRISRPKANIAKNELISMNILLKEGSRIGPNKNISEWRIPDCNQIGNIVTKAVTKNVTKPVTQGVTKTEHTKDIIQNIKDITPISPEGNDSVDQKSKPEKPKSTRKKSSPVQFDHQRFIDTWNCKADQYGLPRMNVITKTAEDGINRLYRSHVKYCKQTGKEPADVDTMINGYIEFGYTPTQWACGKNSDGKRFGIDTALTQKKIDEILSSED
;
A
#
# COMPACT_ATOMS: atom_id res chain seq x y z
N MET A 1 15.37 65.63 24.47
CA MET A 1 16.43 64.91 23.72
C MET A 1 16.12 63.43 23.79
N VAL A 2 15.76 62.87 22.65
CA VAL A 2 15.34 61.47 22.46
C VAL A 2 16.58 60.65 22.12
N ALA A 3 16.77 59.50 22.77
CA ALA A 3 17.77 58.52 22.36
C ALA A 3 17.06 57.17 22.11
N VAL A 4 16.60 56.97 20.87
CA VAL A 4 16.12 55.66 20.42
C VAL A 4 17.34 54.82 20.08
N ARG A 5 17.58 53.75 20.85
CA ARG A 5 18.59 52.73 20.51
C ARG A 5 18.02 51.87 19.38
N HIS A 6 18.63 51.97 18.21
CA HIS A 6 18.33 51.13 17.06
C HIS A 6 18.82 49.71 17.35
N LEU A 7 17.91 48.77 17.63
CA LEU A 7 18.20 47.33 17.66
C LEU A 7 18.23 46.82 16.21
N SER A 8 19.41 46.48 15.72
CA SER A 8 19.59 45.81 14.43
C SER A 8 19.07 44.38 14.52
N LEU A 9 17.99 44.10 13.79
CA LEU A 9 17.46 42.74 13.59
C LEU A 9 18.45 41.98 12.70
N VAL A 10 19.18 41.04 13.30
CA VAL A 10 19.94 40.04 12.55
C VAL A 10 18.93 39.11 11.87
N PRO A 11 18.97 38.92 10.54
CA PRO A 11 18.12 37.94 9.87
C PRO A 11 18.50 36.55 10.36
N SER A 12 17.57 35.85 11.01
CA SER A 12 17.74 34.44 11.36
C SER A 12 17.69 33.61 10.09
N GLU A 13 18.81 33.01 9.70
CA GLU A 13 18.84 32.03 8.62
C GLU A 13 17.88 30.87 8.93
N PRO A 14 17.10 30.39 7.94
CA PRO A 14 16.22 29.26 8.15
C PRO A 14 17.07 28.02 8.42
N ILE A 15 16.93 27.45 9.62
CA ILE A 15 17.50 26.15 9.97
C ILE A 15 16.85 25.12 9.05
N GLN A 16 17.57 24.77 8.00
CA GLN A 16 17.17 23.75 7.04
C GLN A 16 17.34 22.40 7.75
N GLU A 17 16.27 21.93 8.39
CA GLU A 17 16.22 20.65 9.09
C GLU A 17 16.44 19.53 8.05
N TYR A 18 17.69 19.10 7.92
CA TYR A 18 18.08 18.00 7.06
C TYR A 18 17.44 16.73 7.64
N SER A 19 16.31 16.33 7.07
CA SER A 19 15.69 15.03 7.34
C SER A 19 16.66 13.93 6.91
N GLU A 20 17.55 13.51 7.82
CA GLU A 20 18.41 12.37 7.63
C GLU A 20 17.54 11.17 7.24
N ARG A 21 17.92 10.50 6.14
CA ARG A 21 17.25 9.26 5.73
C ARG A 21 17.49 8.22 6.81
N LYS A 22 16.53 8.05 7.71
CA LYS A 22 16.56 7.00 8.73
C LYS A 22 16.28 5.65 8.10
N VAL A 23 17.34 5.00 7.61
CA VAL A 23 17.30 3.59 7.21
C VAL A 23 17.31 2.74 8.48
N ALA A 24 16.52 1.66 8.50
CA ALA A 24 16.57 0.72 9.61
C ALA A 24 17.92 -0.01 9.56
N ASP A 25 18.67 0.03 10.66
CA ASP A 25 19.87 -0.78 10.81
C ASP A 25 19.45 -2.25 11.07
N THR A 26 20.01 -3.17 10.29
CA THR A 26 19.78 -4.60 10.49
C THR A 26 20.54 -5.15 11.69
N ASP A 27 21.52 -4.41 12.20
CA ASP A 27 22.34 -4.78 13.36
C ASP A 27 21.73 -4.30 14.70
N ASP A 28 20.67 -3.47 14.66
CA ASP A 28 19.89 -3.00 15.83
C ASP A 28 19.05 -4.10 16.52
N GLY A 29 19.27 -5.36 16.13
CA GLY A 29 18.66 -6.54 16.69
C GLY A 29 17.27 -6.86 16.12
N PHE A 30 16.73 -8.00 16.56
CA PHE A 30 15.48 -8.54 16.05
C PHE A 30 14.56 -8.98 17.18
N ILE A 31 13.25 -9.04 16.88
CA ILE A 31 12.26 -9.62 17.78
C ILE A 31 12.21 -11.13 17.51
N MET A 32 12.60 -11.95 18.50
CA MET A 32 12.39 -13.39 18.43
C MET A 32 10.92 -13.72 18.70
N LEU A 33 10.13 -13.83 17.63
CA LEU A 33 8.73 -14.27 17.71
C LEU A 33 8.56 -15.53 16.85
N ALA A 34 7.73 -16.47 17.32
CA ALA A 34 7.40 -17.64 16.50
C ALA A 34 6.69 -17.19 15.22
N MET A 35 7.12 -17.69 14.06
CA MET A 35 6.58 -17.28 12.76
C MET A 35 5.06 -17.45 12.73
N THR A 36 4.56 -18.62 13.14
CA THR A 36 3.12 -18.93 13.22
C THR A 36 2.35 -17.90 14.06
N LEU A 37 2.86 -17.52 15.23
CA LEU A 37 2.21 -16.51 16.06
C LEU A 37 2.14 -15.14 15.37
N TYR A 38 3.18 -14.80 14.61
CA TYR A 38 3.22 -13.54 13.88
C TYR A 38 2.32 -13.55 12.64
N GLU A 39 2.27 -14.66 11.90
CA GLU A 39 1.39 -14.85 10.75
C GLU A 39 -0.08 -14.77 11.15
N GLU A 40 -0.47 -15.43 12.24
CA GLU A 40 -1.84 -15.35 12.79
C GLU A 40 -2.17 -13.93 13.25
N LEU A 41 -1.21 -13.21 13.82
CA LEU A 41 -1.40 -11.81 14.19
C LEU A 41 -1.61 -10.90 12.96
N ILE A 42 -0.95 -11.20 11.84
CA ILE A 42 -1.12 -10.47 10.57
C ILE A 42 -2.48 -10.80 9.93
N GLY A 43 -2.88 -12.08 9.97
CA GLY A 43 -4.15 -12.55 9.41
C GLY A 43 -5.39 -12.18 10.24
N ALA A 44 -5.21 -11.88 11.52
CA ALA A 44 -6.30 -11.52 12.42
C ALA A 44 -7.03 -10.25 11.97
N ASN A 45 -8.36 -10.30 11.99
CA ASN A 45 -9.25 -9.18 11.67
C ASN A 45 -9.29 -8.11 12.78
N LEU A 46 -8.15 -7.46 13.02
CA LEU A 46 -7.99 -6.43 14.04
C LEU A 46 -8.25 -5.03 13.48
N THR A 47 -8.79 -4.16 14.33
CA THR A 47 -8.83 -2.72 14.02
C THR A 47 -7.40 -2.17 13.94
N ARG A 48 -7.23 -1.03 13.25
CA ARG A 48 -5.92 -0.35 13.12
C ARG A 48 -5.22 -0.12 14.47
N ASN A 49 -5.97 0.26 15.51
CA ASN A 49 -5.40 0.53 16.83
C ASN A 49 -5.06 -0.76 17.57
N GLN A 50 -5.90 -1.80 17.45
CA GLN A 50 -5.64 -3.12 18.01
C GLN A 50 -4.37 -3.73 17.40
N ALA A 51 -4.23 -3.74 16.08
CA ALA A 51 -3.03 -4.27 15.42
C ALA A 51 -1.75 -3.56 15.90
N LYS A 52 -1.77 -2.22 15.94
CA LYS A 52 -0.64 -1.43 16.48
C LYS A 52 -0.29 -1.82 17.92
N VAL A 53 -1.29 -1.90 18.80
CA VAL A 53 -1.08 -2.25 20.21
C VAL A 53 -0.55 -3.68 20.35
N ALA A 54 -1.06 -4.64 19.58
CA ALA A 54 -0.59 -6.02 19.62
C ALA A 54 0.89 -6.14 19.20
N HIS A 55 1.29 -5.48 18.11
CA HIS A 55 2.69 -5.42 17.70
C HIS A 55 3.57 -4.71 18.74
N ALA A 56 3.09 -3.62 19.35
CA ALA A 56 3.83 -2.91 20.39
C ALA A 56 4.05 -3.80 21.63
N VAL A 57 3.05 -4.58 22.03
CA VAL A 57 3.20 -5.56 23.11
C VAL A 57 4.22 -6.64 22.74
N CYS A 58 4.20 -7.16 21.51
CA CYS A 58 5.23 -8.11 21.03
C CYS A 58 6.65 -7.50 21.10
N ARG A 59 6.82 -6.25 20.65
CA ARG A 59 8.10 -5.53 20.73
C ARG A 59 8.58 -5.28 22.16
N LYS A 60 7.66 -5.01 23.09
CA LYS A 60 7.98 -4.75 24.51
C LYS A 60 8.13 -6.03 25.35
N THR A 61 7.76 -7.19 24.82
CA THR A 61 7.94 -8.49 25.47
C THR A 61 9.06 -9.28 24.81
N TYR A 62 8.80 -9.89 23.66
CA TYR A 62 9.77 -10.71 22.92
C TYR A 62 10.97 -9.92 22.41
N GLY A 63 10.80 -8.63 22.12
CA GLY A 63 11.93 -7.74 21.81
C GLY A 63 12.89 -7.51 22.98
N PHE A 64 12.49 -7.91 24.20
CA PHE A 64 13.33 -7.95 25.41
C PHE A 64 13.55 -9.39 25.92
N LYS A 65 13.27 -10.40 25.08
CA LYS A 65 13.37 -11.83 25.41
C LYS A 65 12.52 -12.28 26.61
N LYS A 66 11.37 -11.62 26.84
CA LYS A 66 10.40 -11.97 27.89
C LYS A 66 9.07 -12.43 27.29
N LYS A 67 8.37 -13.36 27.94
CA LYS A 67 7.01 -13.80 27.52
C LYS A 67 5.93 -12.74 27.84
N MET A 68 6.04 -12.10 28.99
CA MET A 68 5.11 -11.11 29.53
C MET A 68 5.92 -9.97 30.15
N ASP A 69 5.44 -8.72 30.09
CA ASP A 69 6.08 -7.59 30.76
C ASP A 69 5.03 -6.62 31.33
N ARG A 70 5.43 -5.77 32.28
CA ARG A 70 4.60 -4.68 32.78
C ARG A 70 4.72 -3.50 31.83
N ILE A 71 3.68 -3.26 31.04
CA ILE A 71 3.66 -2.19 30.04
C ILE A 71 2.58 -1.18 30.40
N ALA A 72 2.98 0.08 30.59
CA ALA A 72 2.03 1.15 30.87
C ALA A 72 1.30 1.61 29.60
N ASP A 73 0.04 2.05 29.75
CA ASP A 73 -0.75 2.54 28.61
C ASP A 73 -0.14 3.78 27.94
N SER A 74 0.61 4.59 28.69
CA SER A 74 1.37 5.73 28.15
C SER A 74 2.48 5.26 27.19
N GLN A 75 3.20 4.19 27.54
CA GLN A 75 4.25 3.62 26.69
C GLN A 75 3.66 3.00 25.42
N LEU A 76 2.50 2.33 25.54
CA LEU A 76 1.79 1.80 24.36
C LEU A 76 1.32 2.93 23.44
N ALA A 77 0.77 4.01 24.02
CA ALA A 77 0.32 5.18 23.29
C ALA A 77 1.46 5.84 22.49
N GLU A 78 2.62 5.99 23.13
CA GLU A 78 3.83 6.55 22.53
C GLU A 78 4.32 5.71 21.35
N ILE A 79 4.53 4.40 21.55
CA ILE A 79 5.02 3.48 20.51
C ILE A 79 4.02 3.40 19.33
N CYS A 80 2.72 3.33 19.64
CA CYS A 80 1.68 3.20 18.62
C CYS A 80 1.34 4.53 17.92
N ARG A 81 1.82 5.66 18.47
CA ARG A 81 1.45 7.03 18.05
C ARG A 81 -0.07 7.21 18.03
N ILE A 82 -0.73 6.88 19.14
CA ILE A 82 -2.17 7.05 19.36
C ILE A 82 -2.41 7.64 20.75
N SER A 83 -3.61 8.18 21.02
CA SER A 83 -3.90 8.70 22.35
C SER A 83 -3.98 7.59 23.42
N ARG A 84 -3.60 7.90 24.66
CA ARG A 84 -3.64 6.96 25.79
C ARG A 84 -5.01 6.28 25.99
N PRO A 85 -6.15 7.00 25.90
CA PRO A 85 -7.46 6.35 25.99
C PRO A 85 -7.68 5.31 24.88
N LYS A 86 -7.29 5.61 23.63
CA LYS A 86 -7.40 4.67 22.50
C LYS A 86 -6.51 3.45 22.68
N ALA A 87 -5.30 3.63 23.20
CA ALA A 87 -4.41 2.52 23.53
C ALA A 87 -5.01 1.62 24.63
N ASN A 88 -5.60 2.20 25.67
CA ASN A 88 -6.25 1.46 26.75
C ASN A 88 -7.46 0.66 26.25
N ILE A 89 -8.34 1.27 25.44
CA ILE A 89 -9.48 0.59 24.82
C ILE A 89 -9.00 -0.59 23.98
N ALA A 90 -8.09 -0.34 23.03
CA ALA A 90 -7.58 -1.38 22.14
C ALA A 90 -6.88 -2.52 22.92
N LYS A 91 -6.11 -2.20 23.97
CA LYS A 91 -5.48 -3.19 24.85
C LYS A 91 -6.53 -4.08 25.52
N ASN A 92 -7.58 -3.50 26.10
CA ASN A 92 -8.60 -4.27 26.79
C ASN A 92 -9.44 -5.12 25.82
N GLU A 93 -9.72 -4.61 24.62
CA GLU A 93 -10.36 -5.39 23.55
C GLU A 93 -9.51 -6.60 23.15
N LEU A 94 -8.20 -6.42 22.94
CA LEU A 94 -7.28 -7.52 22.64
C LEU A 94 -7.22 -8.57 23.75
N ILE A 95 -7.30 -8.15 25.01
CA ILE A 95 -7.41 -9.08 26.15
C ILE A 95 -8.74 -9.83 26.10
N SER A 96 -9.85 -9.14 25.81
CA SER A 96 -11.17 -9.79 25.70
C SER A 96 -11.26 -10.79 24.56
N MET A 97 -10.50 -10.57 23.48
CA MET A 97 -10.38 -11.48 22.34
C MET A 97 -9.35 -12.60 22.58
N ASN A 98 -8.78 -12.71 23.78
CA ASN A 98 -7.72 -13.69 24.12
C ASN A 98 -6.46 -13.62 23.25
N ILE A 99 -6.24 -12.51 22.53
CA ILE A 99 -5.03 -12.30 21.73
C ILE A 99 -3.86 -11.88 22.63
N LEU A 100 -4.17 -11.11 23.67
CA LEU A 100 -3.24 -10.77 24.73
C LEU A 100 -3.69 -11.42 26.03
N LEU A 101 -2.74 -12.01 26.76
CA LEU A 101 -2.95 -12.49 28.11
C LEU A 101 -2.57 -11.41 29.11
N LYS A 102 -3.29 -11.35 30.23
CA LYS A 102 -2.98 -10.48 31.36
C LYS A 102 -2.79 -11.34 32.61
N GLU A 103 -1.60 -11.24 33.20
CA GLU A 103 -1.27 -11.87 34.49
C GLU A 103 -0.93 -10.78 35.50
N GLY A 104 -1.87 -10.51 36.41
CA GLY A 104 -1.74 -9.41 37.36
C GLY A 104 -1.55 -8.07 36.65
N SER A 105 -0.36 -7.48 36.78
CA SER A 105 0.02 -6.21 36.12
C SER A 105 0.81 -6.38 34.81
N ARG A 106 1.11 -7.63 34.42
CA ARG A 106 1.89 -7.96 33.22
C ARG A 106 0.97 -8.33 32.07
N ILE A 107 1.41 -8.04 30.85
CA ILE A 107 0.70 -8.35 29.60
C ILE A 107 1.68 -8.95 28.58
N GLY A 108 1.19 -9.83 27.73
CA GLY A 108 1.95 -10.43 26.63
C GLY A 108 1.03 -11.14 25.63
N PRO A 109 1.54 -11.52 24.45
CA PRO A 109 0.73 -12.18 23.44
C PRO A 109 0.40 -13.63 23.84
N ASN A 110 -0.83 -14.05 23.55
CA ASN A 110 -1.26 -15.42 23.76
C ASN A 110 -0.67 -16.31 22.66
N LYS A 111 0.04 -17.37 23.07
CA LYS A 111 0.63 -18.34 22.13
C LYS A 111 -0.38 -19.36 21.61
N ASN A 112 -1.46 -19.61 22.35
CA ASN A 112 -2.46 -20.58 21.97
C ASN A 112 -3.48 -19.91 21.03
N ILE A 113 -3.21 -19.98 19.72
CA ILE A 113 -4.02 -19.34 18.68
C ILE A 113 -5.47 -19.86 18.70
N SER A 114 -5.67 -21.14 19.06
CA SER A 114 -7.00 -21.75 19.15
C SER A 114 -7.92 -21.11 20.19
N GLU A 115 -7.37 -20.37 21.16
CA GLU A 115 -8.16 -19.68 22.18
C GLU A 115 -8.62 -18.28 21.75
N TRP A 116 -8.12 -17.78 20.62
CA TRP A 116 -8.39 -16.44 20.14
C TRP A 116 -9.84 -16.32 19.70
N ARG A 117 -10.53 -15.32 20.24
CA ARG A 117 -11.93 -15.01 19.95
C ARG A 117 -11.99 -13.75 19.10
N ILE A 118 -11.58 -13.88 17.84
CA ILE A 118 -11.69 -12.79 16.88
C ILE A 118 -13.12 -12.81 16.34
N PRO A 119 -13.90 -11.75 16.54
CA PRO A 119 -15.24 -11.69 15.97
C PRO A 119 -15.14 -11.72 14.44
N ASP A 120 -15.99 -12.51 13.80
CA ASP A 120 -16.16 -12.46 12.36
C ASP A 120 -16.49 -11.03 11.96
N CYS A 121 -15.68 -10.46 11.06
CA CYS A 121 -15.91 -9.12 10.59
C CYS A 121 -17.15 -9.13 9.68
N ASN A 122 -18.33 -8.84 10.23
CA ASN A 122 -19.51 -8.46 9.44
C ASN A 122 -19.31 -7.06 8.83
N GLN A 123 -18.17 -6.80 8.19
CA GLN A 123 -17.90 -5.56 7.46
C GLN A 123 -18.27 -5.67 5.97
N ILE A 124 -19.24 -6.55 5.66
CA ILE A 124 -20.12 -6.41 4.51
C ILE A 124 -21.53 -6.20 5.08
N GLY A 125 -21.90 -4.95 5.33
CA GLY A 125 -23.25 -4.56 5.77
C GLY A 125 -23.29 -3.90 7.15
N ASN A 126 -23.83 -2.67 7.18
CA ASN A 126 -24.14 -1.85 8.36
C ASN A 126 -23.03 -0.91 8.87
N ILE A 127 -22.76 0.12 8.08
CA ILE A 127 -22.72 1.47 8.68
C ILE A 127 -24.18 1.85 8.98
N VAL A 128 -24.65 1.49 10.18
CA VAL A 128 -25.79 2.17 10.80
C VAL A 128 -25.26 2.80 12.07
N THR A 129 -25.07 4.10 12.01
CA THR A 129 -24.87 4.97 13.16
C THR A 129 -25.98 4.71 14.17
N LYS A 130 -25.61 4.29 15.39
CA LYS A 130 -26.48 4.41 16.57
C LYS A 130 -26.73 5.90 16.82
N ALA A 131 -27.79 6.41 16.23
CA ALA A 131 -28.49 7.60 16.69
C ALA A 131 -29.96 7.21 16.88
N VAL A 132 -30.40 7.43 18.11
CA VAL A 132 -31.75 7.32 18.66
C VAL A 132 -32.85 7.64 17.63
N THR A 133 -33.73 6.67 17.38
CA THR A 133 -35.19 6.91 17.34
C THR A 133 -35.92 5.58 17.54
N LYS A 134 -36.79 5.56 18.54
CA LYS A 134 -37.77 4.52 18.84
C LYS A 134 -38.80 4.47 17.70
N ASN A 135 -39.35 3.27 17.47
CA ASN A 135 -40.48 2.94 16.59
C ASN A 135 -40.15 2.86 15.10
N VAL A 136 -39.94 1.64 14.57
CA VAL A 136 -40.68 1.09 13.41
C VAL A 136 -40.68 -0.45 13.51
N THR A 137 -41.80 -1.00 13.09
CA THR A 137 -42.37 -2.32 13.32
C THR A 137 -41.66 -3.47 12.59
N LYS A 138 -41.67 -4.64 13.23
CA LYS A 138 -41.28 -6.02 12.84
C LYS A 138 -41.03 -6.29 11.34
N PRO A 139 -39.91 -6.93 10.95
CA PRO A 139 -39.78 -7.56 9.64
C PRO A 139 -40.37 -8.99 9.67
N VAL A 140 -41.38 -9.22 8.83
CA VAL A 140 -41.83 -10.56 8.41
C VAL A 140 -41.13 -10.86 7.10
N THR A 141 -40.33 -11.93 7.05
CA THR A 141 -40.28 -12.92 5.96
C THR A 141 -39.31 -14.02 6.39
N GLN A 142 -39.84 -15.24 6.51
CA GLN A 142 -39.10 -16.48 6.75
C GLN A 142 -38.72 -17.13 5.42
N GLY A 143 -37.57 -17.83 5.41
CA GLY A 143 -37.17 -18.85 4.43
C GLY A 143 -36.40 -18.28 3.24
N VAL A 144 -35.28 -18.83 2.79
CA VAL A 144 -34.81 -20.22 2.84
C VAL A 144 -33.27 -20.24 2.84
N THR A 145 -32.74 -21.15 3.65
CA THR A 145 -31.34 -21.55 3.74
C THR A 145 -30.88 -22.33 2.52
N LYS A 146 -29.64 -22.13 2.08
CA LYS A 146 -28.71 -23.20 1.63
C LYS A 146 -27.30 -22.63 1.44
N THR A 147 -26.49 -22.91 2.45
CA THR A 147 -25.04 -23.13 2.48
C THR A 147 -24.67 -24.15 1.37
N GLU A 148 -23.59 -24.09 0.57
CA GLU A 148 -22.17 -24.29 0.91
C GLU A 148 -21.23 -24.13 -0.33
N HIS A 149 -20.04 -23.59 -0.06
CA HIS A 149 -18.68 -23.93 -0.52
C HIS A 149 -18.17 -23.91 -1.99
N THR A 150 -17.29 -22.91 -2.23
CA THR A 150 -15.85 -22.99 -2.59
C THR A 150 -15.37 -23.60 -3.93
N LYS A 151 -14.58 -22.77 -4.64
CA LYS A 151 -13.37 -23.05 -5.46
C LYS A 151 -13.46 -23.66 -6.88
N ASP A 152 -12.73 -22.95 -7.75
CA ASP A 152 -11.81 -23.41 -8.81
C ASP A 152 -12.26 -23.52 -10.29
N ILE A 153 -11.64 -22.61 -11.08
CA ILE A 153 -10.84 -22.84 -12.30
C ILE A 153 -11.54 -23.17 -13.65
N ILE A 154 -11.54 -22.15 -14.52
CA ILE A 154 -11.16 -22.07 -15.96
C ILE A 154 -11.41 -23.32 -16.82
N GLN A 155 -12.25 -23.20 -17.87
CA GLN A 155 -11.93 -23.60 -19.26
C GLN A 155 -12.75 -22.83 -20.32
N ASN A 156 -12.05 -22.52 -21.43
CA ASN A 156 -12.52 -22.31 -22.81
C ASN A 156 -12.81 -20.90 -23.34
N ILE A 157 -11.75 -20.37 -23.95
CA ILE A 157 -11.71 -19.51 -25.14
C ILE A 157 -12.39 -20.23 -26.33
N LYS A 158 -13.24 -19.50 -27.07
CA LYS A 158 -13.26 -19.49 -28.54
C LYS A 158 -14.02 -18.25 -29.04
N ASP A 159 -13.39 -17.62 -30.03
CA ASP A 159 -13.72 -16.38 -30.75
C ASP A 159 -15.17 -16.30 -31.25
N ILE A 160 -15.71 -15.09 -31.49
CA ILE A 160 -15.97 -14.44 -32.80
C ILE A 160 -16.68 -13.08 -32.54
N THR A 161 -16.06 -11.96 -32.90
CA THR A 161 -16.72 -10.67 -33.28
C THR A 161 -16.80 -10.63 -34.82
N PRO A 162 -17.62 -9.81 -35.54
CA PRO A 162 -18.33 -8.59 -35.12
C PRO A 162 -19.72 -8.33 -35.78
N ILE A 163 -20.36 -7.20 -35.45
CA ILE A 163 -20.99 -6.18 -36.35
C ILE A 163 -22.01 -5.32 -35.56
N SER A 164 -21.83 -3.99 -35.64
CA SER A 164 -22.84 -2.94 -35.36
C SER A 164 -23.47 -2.51 -36.70
N PRO A 165 -24.72 -1.99 -36.76
CA PRO A 165 -24.89 -0.54 -36.74
C PRO A 165 -26.23 0.01 -36.14
N GLU A 166 -26.12 1.24 -35.62
CA GLU A 166 -27.04 2.41 -35.68
C GLU A 166 -28.54 2.36 -35.30
N GLY A 167 -28.95 3.35 -34.49
CA GLY A 167 -30.36 3.75 -34.32
C GLY A 167 -30.63 4.64 -33.10
N ASN A 168 -30.80 5.93 -33.35
CA ASN A 168 -30.92 7.09 -32.45
C ASN A 168 -32.24 7.17 -31.66
N ASP A 169 -32.24 7.75 -30.45
CA ASP A 169 -33.19 8.81 -30.04
C ASP A 169 -32.91 9.40 -28.64
N SER A 170 -33.01 10.72 -28.59
CA SER A 170 -32.59 11.62 -27.50
C SER A 170 -33.78 12.11 -26.69
N VAL A 171 -33.67 12.30 -25.36
CA VAL A 171 -34.26 13.46 -24.64
C VAL A 171 -33.46 13.81 -23.37
N ASP A 172 -33.07 15.08 -23.31
CA ASP A 172 -32.43 15.87 -22.26
C ASP A 172 -33.19 15.98 -20.91
N GLN A 173 -32.44 16.15 -19.80
CA GLN A 173 -32.54 17.37 -18.96
C GLN A 173 -31.43 17.48 -17.87
N LYS A 174 -30.76 18.66 -17.88
CA LYS A 174 -29.94 19.40 -16.88
C LYS A 174 -30.23 19.09 -15.39
N SER A 175 -29.34 19.23 -14.38
CA SER A 175 -28.12 20.05 -14.18
C SER A 175 -27.37 19.67 -12.86
N LYS A 176 -26.04 19.92 -12.86
CA LYS A 176 -24.98 20.02 -11.79
C LYS A 176 -25.38 20.59 -10.40
N PRO A 177 -24.49 20.63 -9.36
CA PRO A 177 -23.16 20.00 -9.14
C PRO A 177 -22.89 19.45 -7.69
N GLU A 178 -22.00 18.46 -7.48
CA GLU A 178 -21.38 18.22 -6.14
C GLU A 178 -19.86 17.94 -6.19
N LYS A 179 -19.16 18.57 -5.23
CA LYS A 179 -17.70 18.48 -4.98
C LYS A 179 -17.34 17.32 -4.03
N PRO A 180 -16.08 16.82 -4.02
CA PRO A 180 -15.77 15.40 -3.85
C PRO A 180 -15.35 14.98 -2.43
N LYS A 181 -15.77 13.77 -2.01
CA LYS A 181 -15.20 13.04 -0.85
C LYS A 181 -14.18 12.00 -1.34
N SER A 182 -12.94 12.16 -0.86
CA SER A 182 -11.78 11.30 -1.17
C SER A 182 -12.00 9.85 -0.74
N THR A 183 -12.30 9.00 -1.71
CA THR A 183 -12.10 7.56 -1.65
C THR A 183 -10.83 7.27 -2.42
N ARG A 184 -9.81 6.68 -1.78
CA ARG A 184 -8.60 6.21 -2.47
C ARG A 184 -9.01 5.00 -3.30
N LYS A 185 -9.58 5.24 -4.48
CA LYS A 185 -9.82 4.23 -5.51
C LYS A 185 -8.47 3.55 -5.75
N LYS A 186 -8.39 2.24 -5.50
CA LYS A 186 -7.30 1.44 -6.07
C LYS A 186 -7.43 1.63 -7.58
N SER A 187 -6.47 2.31 -8.18
CA SER A 187 -6.42 2.47 -9.63
C SER A 187 -6.37 1.09 -10.26
N SER A 188 -7.28 0.81 -11.19
CA SER A 188 -7.23 -0.39 -12.02
C SER A 188 -5.83 -0.55 -12.62
N PRO A 189 -5.35 -1.80 -12.79
CA PRO A 189 -4.13 -2.06 -13.55
C PRO A 189 -4.21 -1.38 -14.92
N VAL A 190 -3.09 -0.83 -15.36
CA VAL A 190 -2.96 -0.22 -16.67
C VAL A 190 -2.99 -1.36 -17.69
N GLN A 191 -3.89 -1.26 -18.68
CA GLN A 191 -3.96 -2.20 -19.79
C GLN A 191 -2.99 -1.74 -20.89
N PHE A 192 -2.16 -2.65 -21.39
CA PHE A 192 -1.18 -2.41 -22.45
C PHE A 192 -0.90 -3.70 -23.22
N ASP A 193 -0.27 -3.60 -24.37
CA ASP A 193 0.14 -4.75 -25.18
C ASP A 193 1.39 -5.41 -24.57
N HIS A 194 1.17 -6.55 -23.91
CA HIS A 194 2.24 -7.31 -23.27
C HIS A 194 3.29 -7.81 -24.27
N GLN A 195 2.87 -8.23 -25.46
CA GLN A 195 3.77 -8.81 -26.45
C GLN A 195 4.68 -7.73 -27.01
N ARG A 196 4.08 -6.59 -27.39
CA ARG A 196 4.83 -5.41 -27.85
C ARG A 196 5.86 -4.95 -26.82
N PHE A 197 5.48 -4.89 -25.55
CA PHE A 197 6.42 -4.49 -24.49
C PHE A 197 7.58 -5.48 -24.32
N ILE A 198 7.30 -6.79 -24.37
CA ILE A 198 8.33 -7.84 -24.30
C ILE A 198 9.32 -7.68 -25.46
N ASP A 199 8.82 -7.47 -26.68
CA ASP A 199 9.64 -7.34 -27.87
C ASP A 199 10.53 -6.08 -27.80
N THR A 200 9.96 -4.94 -27.40
CA THR A 200 10.72 -3.69 -27.17
C THR A 200 11.83 -3.88 -26.14
N TRP A 201 11.54 -4.54 -25.01
CA TRP A 201 12.57 -4.83 -24.00
C TRP A 201 13.65 -5.77 -24.56
N ASN A 202 13.27 -6.83 -25.25
CA ASN A 202 14.22 -7.83 -25.77
C ASN A 202 15.14 -7.23 -26.81
N CYS A 203 14.66 -6.35 -27.69
CA CYS A 203 15.50 -5.61 -28.63
C CYS A 203 16.56 -4.77 -27.90
N LYS A 204 16.17 -4.04 -26.86
CA LYS A 204 17.13 -3.28 -26.03
C LYS A 204 18.06 -4.21 -25.25
N ALA A 205 17.55 -5.33 -24.74
CA ALA A 205 18.36 -6.29 -24.02
C ALA A 205 19.45 -6.88 -24.92
N ASP A 206 19.14 -7.23 -26.16
CA ASP A 206 20.11 -7.74 -27.14
C ASP A 206 21.19 -6.68 -27.45
N GLN A 207 20.81 -5.41 -27.59
CA GLN A 207 21.75 -4.30 -27.85
C GLN A 207 22.77 -4.10 -26.72
N TYR A 208 22.36 -4.26 -25.45
CA TYR A 208 23.20 -4.00 -24.28
C TYR A 208 23.67 -5.28 -23.56
N GLY A 209 23.39 -6.45 -24.13
CA GLY A 209 23.69 -7.76 -23.56
C GLY A 209 22.94 -8.07 -22.27
N LEU A 210 21.75 -7.51 -22.03
CA LEU A 210 20.98 -7.75 -20.82
C LEU A 210 20.16 -9.05 -20.88
N PRO A 211 19.66 -9.56 -19.75
CA PRO A 211 18.75 -10.70 -19.74
C PRO A 211 17.44 -10.40 -20.49
N ARG A 212 17.08 -11.31 -21.41
CA ARG A 212 15.78 -11.30 -22.10
C ARG A 212 14.65 -11.67 -21.17
N MET A 213 13.44 -11.29 -21.57
CA MET A 213 12.20 -11.61 -20.89
C MET A 213 11.28 -12.35 -21.86
N ASN A 214 10.66 -13.44 -21.40
CA ASN A 214 9.67 -14.19 -22.18
C ASN A 214 8.23 -13.95 -21.68
N VAL A 215 8.08 -13.55 -20.42
CA VAL A 215 6.80 -13.29 -19.76
C VAL A 215 6.98 -12.10 -18.82
N ILE A 216 5.98 -11.23 -18.74
CA ILE A 216 5.96 -10.13 -17.78
C ILE A 216 5.70 -10.69 -16.39
N THR A 217 6.67 -10.57 -15.49
CA THR A 217 6.51 -10.96 -14.10
C THR A 217 5.65 -9.95 -13.35
N LYS A 218 5.06 -10.35 -12.22
CA LYS A 218 4.29 -9.43 -11.36
C LYS A 218 5.10 -8.20 -10.93
N THR A 219 6.40 -8.37 -10.67
CA THR A 219 7.31 -7.26 -10.33
C THR A 219 7.47 -6.28 -11.49
N ALA A 220 7.63 -6.79 -12.72
CA ALA A 220 7.70 -5.97 -13.91
C ALA A 220 6.36 -5.25 -14.16
N GLU A 221 5.23 -5.93 -13.99
CA GLU A 221 3.89 -5.35 -14.12
C GLU A 221 3.66 -4.21 -13.11
N ASP A 222 4.03 -4.40 -11.84
CA ASP A 222 4.00 -3.34 -10.82
C ASP A 222 4.92 -2.16 -11.17
N GLY A 223 6.06 -2.44 -11.81
CA GLY A 223 6.99 -1.45 -12.33
C GLY A 223 6.42 -0.62 -13.48
N ILE A 224 5.78 -1.27 -14.45
CA ILE A 224 5.12 -0.63 -15.60
C ILE A 224 3.96 0.24 -15.13
N ASN A 225 3.12 -0.28 -14.22
CA ASN A 225 2.04 0.47 -13.59
C ASN A 225 2.56 1.72 -12.86
N ARG A 226 3.69 1.60 -12.17
CA ARG A 226 4.35 2.72 -11.49
C ARG A 226 4.87 3.76 -12.48
N LEU A 227 5.55 3.33 -13.55
CA LEU A 227 6.04 4.20 -14.63
C LEU A 227 4.90 5.03 -15.23
N TYR A 228 3.81 4.38 -15.66
CA TYR A 228 2.70 5.09 -16.29
C TYR A 228 2.00 6.05 -15.32
N ARG A 229 1.82 5.66 -14.06
CA ARG A 229 1.26 6.56 -13.02
C ARG A 229 2.14 7.78 -12.77
N SER A 230 3.46 7.61 -12.76
CA SER A 230 4.41 8.72 -12.65
C SER A 230 4.30 9.65 -13.87
N HIS A 231 4.23 9.11 -15.09
CA HIS A 231 4.05 9.90 -16.30
C HIS A 231 2.76 10.72 -16.29
N VAL A 232 1.61 10.09 -16.00
CA VAL A 232 0.32 10.79 -15.89
C VAL A 232 0.37 11.92 -14.84
N LYS A 233 1.12 11.72 -13.76
CA LYS A 233 1.32 12.75 -12.74
C LYS A 233 2.18 13.90 -13.26
N TYR A 234 3.27 13.60 -13.96
CA TYR A 234 4.14 14.61 -14.60
C TYR A 234 3.36 15.43 -15.63
N CYS A 235 2.61 14.79 -16.54
CA CYS A 235 1.73 15.46 -17.51
C CYS A 235 0.76 16.44 -16.84
N LYS A 236 0.16 16.06 -15.71
CA LYS A 236 -0.72 16.95 -14.94
C LYS A 236 0.00 18.15 -14.34
N GLN A 237 1.30 18.04 -14.05
CA GLN A 237 2.11 19.12 -13.49
C GLN A 237 2.62 20.07 -14.58
N THR A 238 2.97 19.55 -15.75
CA THR A 238 3.50 20.33 -16.88
C THR A 238 2.44 20.81 -17.86
N GLY A 239 1.19 20.33 -17.72
CA GLY A 239 0.08 20.68 -18.61
C GLY A 239 0.13 19.97 -19.97
N LYS A 240 1.04 19.00 -20.17
CA LYS A 240 1.11 18.15 -21.37
C LYS A 240 -0.04 17.11 -21.33
N GLU A 241 -0.59 16.74 -22.47
CA GLU A 241 -1.55 15.63 -22.54
C GLU A 241 -0.81 14.28 -22.35
N PRO A 242 -1.34 13.34 -21.56
CA PRO A 242 -0.72 12.02 -21.42
C PRO A 242 -0.72 11.27 -22.74
N ALA A 243 0.44 10.75 -23.14
CA ALA A 243 0.53 9.88 -24.31
C ALA A 243 -0.26 8.57 -24.06
N ASP A 244 -0.62 7.91 -25.16
CA ASP A 244 -1.15 6.55 -25.14
C ASP A 244 -0.22 5.63 -24.31
N VAL A 245 -0.82 4.68 -23.57
CA VAL A 245 -0.11 3.83 -22.61
C VAL A 245 1.04 3.11 -23.28
N ASP A 246 0.76 2.39 -24.37
CA ASP A 246 1.75 1.60 -25.09
C ASP A 246 2.85 2.49 -25.66
N THR A 247 2.46 3.62 -26.23
CA THR A 247 3.42 4.60 -26.76
C THR A 247 4.38 5.09 -25.67
N MET A 248 3.85 5.42 -24.48
CA MET A 248 4.65 5.93 -23.38
C MET A 248 5.60 4.88 -22.80
N ILE A 249 5.10 3.68 -22.48
CA ILE A 249 5.92 2.65 -21.84
C ILE A 249 7.00 2.12 -22.79
N ASN A 250 6.69 1.98 -24.08
CA ASN A 250 7.66 1.53 -25.06
C ASN A 250 8.66 2.64 -25.37
N GLY A 251 8.22 3.89 -25.51
CA GLY A 251 9.13 5.03 -25.71
C GLY A 251 10.08 5.25 -24.53
N TYR A 252 9.61 5.03 -23.30
CA TYR A 252 10.46 5.02 -22.12
C TYR A 252 11.55 3.95 -22.20
N ILE A 253 11.20 2.73 -22.58
CA ILE A 253 12.18 1.65 -22.70
C ILE A 253 13.13 1.91 -23.86
N GLU A 254 12.63 2.29 -25.03
CA GLU A 254 13.40 2.41 -26.27
C GLU A 254 14.31 3.64 -26.31
N PHE A 255 13.83 4.80 -25.83
CA PHE A 255 14.54 6.07 -25.93
C PHE A 255 14.97 6.63 -24.58
N GLY A 256 14.11 6.55 -23.56
CA GLY A 256 14.39 7.14 -22.25
C GLY A 256 15.43 6.37 -21.43
N TYR A 257 15.29 5.05 -21.35
CA TYR A 257 16.11 4.21 -20.50
C TYR A 257 17.44 3.81 -21.17
N THR A 258 18.54 4.17 -20.51
CA THR A 258 19.88 3.69 -20.87
C THR A 258 20.43 2.80 -19.73
N PRO A 259 20.75 1.53 -20.00
CA PRO A 259 21.33 0.63 -19.01
C PRO A 259 22.65 1.16 -18.46
N THR A 260 22.84 1.05 -17.14
CA THR A 260 24.11 1.42 -16.52
C THR A 260 25.16 0.35 -16.76
N GLN A 261 26.43 0.73 -16.75
CA GLN A 261 27.56 -0.20 -16.84
C GLN A 261 27.47 -1.33 -15.80
N TRP A 262 27.02 -0.98 -14.59
CA TRP A 262 26.78 -1.95 -13.52
C TRP A 262 25.68 -2.96 -13.88
N ALA A 263 24.56 -2.51 -14.48
CA ALA A 263 23.47 -3.39 -14.91
C ALA A 263 23.90 -4.33 -16.06
N CYS A 264 24.82 -3.88 -16.91
CA CYS A 264 25.43 -4.69 -17.97
C CYS A 264 26.47 -5.71 -17.46
N GLY A 265 26.71 -5.82 -16.15
CA GLY A 265 27.65 -6.79 -15.58
C GLY A 265 29.05 -6.25 -15.29
N LYS A 266 29.28 -4.93 -15.33
CA LYS A 266 30.51 -4.32 -14.80
C LYS A 266 30.42 -4.13 -13.28
N ASN A 267 30.12 -5.21 -12.59
CA ASN A 267 30.12 -5.35 -11.13
C ASN A 267 31.10 -6.45 -10.72
N SER A 268 31.42 -6.54 -9.43
CA SER A 268 32.34 -7.55 -8.89
C SER A 268 31.97 -8.98 -9.29
N ASP A 269 30.66 -9.21 -9.44
CA ASP A 269 30.10 -10.55 -9.61
C ASP A 269 29.80 -10.90 -11.09
N GLY A 270 30.06 -9.97 -12.03
CA GLY A 270 29.73 -10.14 -13.45
C GLY A 270 28.23 -10.27 -13.76
N LYS A 271 27.36 -10.02 -12.78
CA LYS A 271 25.92 -10.27 -12.86
C LYS A 271 25.22 -9.21 -13.68
N ARG A 272 24.42 -9.64 -14.66
CA ARG A 272 23.57 -8.77 -15.48
C ARG A 272 22.16 -8.68 -14.91
N PHE A 273 21.57 -7.51 -14.98
CA PHE A 273 20.24 -7.25 -14.43
C PHE A 273 19.23 -6.96 -15.54
N GLY A 274 18.04 -7.53 -15.40
CA GLY A 274 16.96 -7.43 -16.39
C GLY A 274 16.11 -6.16 -16.26
N ILE A 275 14.88 -6.24 -16.76
CA ILE A 275 13.92 -5.12 -16.85
C ILE A 275 13.69 -4.37 -15.52
N ASP A 276 13.85 -5.06 -14.39
CA ASP A 276 13.65 -4.47 -13.06
C ASP A 276 14.54 -3.24 -12.81
N THR A 277 15.76 -3.18 -13.38
CA THR A 277 16.62 -1.99 -13.23
C THR A 277 16.09 -0.78 -13.99
N ALA A 278 15.38 -1.00 -15.11
CA ALA A 278 14.72 0.06 -15.86
C ALA A 278 13.53 0.61 -15.09
N LEU A 279 12.77 -0.25 -14.44
CA LEU A 279 11.49 0.13 -13.83
C LEU A 279 11.62 0.63 -12.38
N THR A 280 12.82 0.85 -11.84
CA THR A 280 12.97 1.41 -10.48
C THR A 280 12.40 2.82 -10.39
N GLN A 281 11.76 3.17 -9.26
CA GLN A 281 11.19 4.52 -9.06
C GLN A 281 12.25 5.61 -9.29
N LYS A 282 13.49 5.39 -8.82
CA LYS A 282 14.60 6.31 -9.03
C LYS A 282 14.87 6.59 -10.52
N LYS A 283 14.91 5.54 -11.35
CA LYS A 283 15.14 5.70 -12.80
C LYS A 283 13.95 6.30 -13.53
N ILE A 284 12.74 5.96 -13.11
CA ILE A 284 11.51 6.57 -13.63
C ILE A 284 11.52 8.07 -13.39
N ASP A 285 11.77 8.50 -12.14
CA ASP A 285 11.76 9.92 -11.78
C ASP A 285 12.90 10.69 -12.47
N GLU A 286 14.09 10.09 -12.58
CA GLU A 286 15.23 10.68 -13.28
C GLU A 286 14.91 10.99 -14.75
N ILE A 287 14.34 10.04 -15.47
CA ILE A 287 14.04 10.20 -16.91
C ILE A 287 12.85 11.15 -17.11
N LEU A 288 11.76 10.97 -16.37
CA LEU A 288 10.57 11.84 -16.51
C LEU A 288 10.85 13.30 -16.12
N SER A 289 11.77 13.55 -15.18
CA SER A 289 12.15 14.92 -14.81
C SER A 289 13.18 15.54 -15.77
N SER A 290 13.77 14.74 -16.67
CA SER A 290 14.78 15.22 -17.63
C SER A 290 14.19 15.56 -19.00
N GLU A 291 12.88 15.37 -19.22
CA GLU A 291 12.16 15.70 -20.47
C GLU A 291 11.72 17.18 -20.57
N ASP A 292 12.40 18.07 -19.85
CA ASP A 292 12.23 19.53 -19.90
C ASP A 292 13.21 20.19 -20.89
#